data_AF-A0A6L6JMP4-F1
#
_entry.id   AF-A0A6L6JMP4-F1
#
_cell.length_a   1.000
_cell.length_b   1.000
_cell.length_c   1.000
_cell.angle_alpha   90.00
_cell.angle_beta   90.00
_cell.angle_gamma   90.00
#
_symmetry.space_group_name_H-M   'P 1'
#
loop_
_entity.id
_entity.type
_entity.pdbx_description
1 polymer ?
#
loop_
_entity_poly.entity_id
_entity_poly.type
_entity_poly.pdbx_seq_one_letter_code
_entity_poly.pdbx_strand_id
1 'polypeptide(L)'
;MTARLHRRPDWRRECLIAANRQLEKNYEREPSACVALQLSRNYRLLLTHYDQPDIKQLWQQLSQRWWSLYCRQRQLPEHALRDLSAVIN
;
A
#
# COMPACT_ATOMS: atom_id res chain seq x y z
N MET A 1 -19.68 8.78 -27.10
CA MET A 1 -19.75 8.90 -25.62
C MET A 1 -18.33 8.82 -25.08
N THR A 2 -17.73 9.95 -24.74
CA THR A 2 -16.34 10.05 -24.30
C THR A 2 -16.24 9.75 -22.80
N ALA A 3 -15.79 8.55 -22.46
CA ALA A 3 -15.39 8.23 -21.09
C ALA A 3 -14.23 9.16 -20.72
N ARG A 4 -14.50 10.17 -19.88
CA ARG A 4 -13.43 10.95 -19.25
C ARG A 4 -12.67 10.01 -18.33
N LEU A 5 -11.61 9.40 -18.87
CA LEU A 5 -10.53 8.87 -18.06
C LEU A 5 -9.98 10.05 -17.26
N HIS A 6 -10.46 10.20 -16.02
CA HIS A 6 -9.85 11.09 -15.05
C HIS A 6 -8.45 10.53 -14.75
N ARG A 7 -7.48 10.77 -15.65
CA ARG A 7 -6.06 10.61 -15.38
C ARG A 7 -5.78 11.50 -14.17
N ARG A 8 -5.72 10.87 -12.99
CA ARG A 8 -5.32 11.56 -11.78
C ARG A 8 -3.90 12.11 -12.01
N PRO A 9 -3.59 13.31 -11.52
CA PRO A 9 -2.32 13.95 -11.84
C PRO A 9 -1.11 13.10 -11.43
N ASP A 10 -0.12 12.99 -12.32
CA ASP A 10 1.09 12.18 -12.13
C ASP A 10 1.90 12.59 -10.89
N TRP A 11 1.80 13.84 -10.44
CA TRP A 11 2.49 14.31 -9.23
C TRP A 11 2.03 13.58 -7.96
N ARG A 12 0.75 13.19 -7.85
CA ARG A 12 0.25 12.47 -6.66
C ARG A 12 0.91 11.11 -6.51
N ARG A 13 1.16 10.46 -7.65
CA ARG A 13 1.88 9.18 -7.73
C ARG A 13 3.30 9.36 -7.23
N GLU A 14 4.02 10.34 -7.77
CA GLU A 14 5.41 10.60 -7.37
C GLU A 14 5.52 10.93 -5.88
N CYS A 15 4.59 11.74 -5.36
CA CYS A 15 4.48 12.01 -3.93
C CYS A 15 4.27 10.75 -3.10
N LEU A 16 3.37 9.84 -3.50
CA LEU A 16 3.12 8.59 -2.77
C LEU A 16 4.35 7.67 -2.78
N ILE A 17 5.04 7.56 -3.91
CA ILE A 17 6.28 6.75 -4.02
C ILE A 17 7.38 7.34 -3.14
N ALA A 18 7.57 8.66 -3.18
CA ALA A 18 8.55 9.35 -2.34
C ALA A 18 8.22 9.21 -0.84
N ALA A 19 6.95 9.35 -0.47
CA ALA A 19 6.48 9.14 0.89
C ALA A 19 6.75 7.70 1.37
N ASN A 20 6.47 6.69 0.54
CA ASN A 20 6.77 5.30 0.88
C ASN A 20 8.26 5.07 1.12
N ARG A 21 9.13 5.59 0.24
CA ARG A 21 10.59 5.48 0.44
C ARG A 21 11.06 6.10 1.75
N GLN A 22 10.49 7.25 2.14
CA GLN A 22 10.84 7.88 3.41
C GLN A 22 10.32 7.08 4.60
N LEU A 23 9.09 6.56 4.52
CA LEU A 23 8.50 5.73 5.57
C LEU A 23 9.24 4.40 5.74
N GLU A 24 9.72 3.79 4.66
CA GLU A 24 10.56 2.58 4.71
C GLU A 24 11.87 2.85 5.48
N LYS A 25 12.56 3.95 5.17
CA LYS A 25 13.75 4.38 5.93
C LYS A 25 13.45 4.64 7.40
N ASN A 26 12.29 5.24 7.69
CA ASN A 26 11.88 5.48 9.08
C ASN A 26 11.62 4.16 9.80
N TYR A 27 10.97 3.19 9.14
CA TYR A 27 10.70 1.88 9.69
C TYR A 27 11.98 1.08 9.95
N GLU A 28 12.97 1.15 9.04
CA GLU A 28 14.27 0.50 9.22
C GLU A 28 15.02 1.04 10.44
N ARG A 29 14.93 2.34 10.72
CA ARG A 29 15.55 2.99 11.87
C ARG A 29 14.81 2.69 13.18
N GLU A 30 13.48 2.78 13.13
CA GLU A 30 12.60 2.60 14.28
C GLU A 30 11.32 1.85 13.85
N PRO A 31 11.33 0.51 13.96
CA PRO A 31 10.18 -0.29 13.56
C PRO A 31 8.94 0.05 14.38
N SER A 32 7.84 0.43 13.73
CA SER A 32 6.58 0.71 14.41
C SER A 32 5.37 0.26 13.61
N ALA A 33 4.34 -0.17 14.36
CA ALA A 33 3.07 -0.61 13.77
C ALA A 33 2.41 0.50 12.96
N CYS A 34 2.47 1.74 13.46
CA CYS A 34 1.89 2.88 12.75
C CYS A 34 2.52 3.08 11.37
N VAL A 35 3.85 3.03 11.28
CA VAL A 35 4.57 3.19 10.00
C VAL A 35 4.27 2.03 9.05
N ALA A 36 4.24 0.78 9.55
CA ALA A 36 3.83 -0.37 8.74
C ALA A 36 2.40 -0.22 8.17
N LEU A 37 1.46 0.28 8.98
CA LEU A 37 0.10 0.55 8.53
C LEU A 37 0.04 1.64 7.44
N GLN A 38 0.80 2.73 7.63
CA GLN A 38 0.88 3.82 6.66
C GLN A 38 1.44 3.33 5.32
N LEU A 39 2.52 2.56 5.34
CA LEU A 39 3.10 1.94 4.14
C LEU A 39 2.10 1.05 3.42
N SER A 40 1.41 0.16 4.15
CA SER A 40 0.37 -0.71 3.58
C SER A 40 -0.71 0.10 2.86
N ARG A 41 -1.25 1.13 3.53
CA ARG A 41 -2.30 1.99 2.97
C ARG A 41 -1.83 2.77 1.74
N ASN A 42 -0.62 3.31 1.75
CA ASN A 42 -0.08 4.04 0.62
C ASN A 42 0.12 3.15 -0.62
N TYR A 43 0.60 1.91 -0.43
CA TYR A 43 0.69 0.95 -1.53
C TYR A 43 -0.70 0.57 -2.09
N ARG A 44 -1.74 0.46 -1.24
CA ARG A 44 -3.12 0.31 -1.74
C ARG A 44 -3.61 1.52 -2.51
N LEU A 45 -3.28 2.74 -2.07
CA LEU A 45 -3.66 3.94 -2.79
C LEU A 45 -3.08 3.92 -4.21
N LEU A 46 -1.81 3.50 -4.38
CA LEU A 46 -1.18 3.37 -5.70
C LEU A 46 -1.92 2.42 -6.65
N LEU A 47 -2.62 1.39 -6.15
CA LEU A 47 -3.44 0.49 -6.98
C LEU A 47 -4.57 1.21 -7.72
N THR A 48 -5.07 2.31 -7.16
CA THR A 48 -6.14 3.11 -7.78
C THR A 48 -5.65 4.02 -8.91
N HIS A 49 -4.33 4.08 -9.14
CA HIS A 49 -3.70 5.04 -10.04
C HIS A 49 -3.09 4.44 -11.32
N TYR A 50 -3.06 3.12 -11.48
CA TYR A 50 -2.43 2.47 -12.64
C TYR A 50 -3.33 1.41 -13.21
N ASP A 51 -3.04 1.00 -14.46
CA ASP A 51 -3.67 -0.13 -15.14
C ASP A 51 -2.69 -1.21 -15.59
N GLN A 52 -1.39 -0.99 -15.42
CA GLN A 52 -0.35 -1.97 -15.74
C GLN A 52 -0.39 -3.14 -14.75
N PRO A 53 -0.66 -4.38 -15.20
CA PRO A 53 -0.86 -5.53 -14.33
C PRO A 53 0.34 -5.83 -13.41
N ASP A 54 1.55 -5.81 -13.96
CA ASP A 54 2.77 -6.18 -13.23
C ASP A 54 3.04 -5.22 -12.06
N ILE A 55 2.83 -3.92 -12.30
CA ILE A 55 3.04 -2.91 -11.27
C ILE A 55 1.94 -2.97 -10.20
N LYS A 56 0.68 -3.27 -10.59
CA LYS A 56 -0.40 -3.53 -9.62
C LYS A 56 -0.05 -4.70 -8.72
N GLN A 57 0.45 -5.80 -9.28
CA GLN A 57 0.84 -6.98 -8.51
C GLN A 57 1.94 -6.65 -7.51
N LEU A 58 2.95 -5.88 -7.92
CA LEU A 58 4.01 -5.43 -7.02
C LEU A 58 3.45 -4.63 -5.82
N TRP A 59 2.57 -3.65 -6.05
CA TRP A 59 2.02 -2.88 -4.93
C TRP A 59 1.04 -3.67 -4.07
N GLN A 60 0.33 -4.65 -4.64
CA GLN A 60 -0.48 -5.58 -3.84
C GLN A 60 0.42 -6.36 -2.88
N GLN A 61 1.51 -6.93 -3.37
CA GLN A 61 2.49 -7.66 -2.56
C GLN A 61 3.11 -6.77 -1.47
N LEU A 62 3.52 -5.55 -1.81
CA LEU A 62 4.08 -4.61 -0.84
C LEU A 62 3.04 -4.19 0.21
N SER A 63 1.83 -3.86 -0.22
CA SER A 63 0.70 -3.55 0.68
C SER A 63 0.47 -4.68 1.68
N GLN A 64 0.44 -5.92 1.21
CA GLN A 64 0.17 -7.08 2.05
C GLN A 64 1.33 -7.42 2.98
N ARG A 65 2.58 -7.29 2.51
CA ARG A 65 3.76 -7.42 3.36
C ARG A 65 3.70 -6.47 4.55
N TRP A 66 3.42 -5.19 4.30
CA TRP A 66 3.37 -4.16 5.34
C TRP A 66 2.19 -4.35 6.30
N TRP A 67 1.05 -4.82 5.80
CA TRP A 67 -0.08 -5.20 6.67
C TRP A 67 0.28 -6.37 7.60
N SER A 68 0.94 -7.40 7.08
CA SER A 68 1.36 -8.54 7.89
C SER A 68 2.32 -8.12 9.01
N LEU A 69 3.22 -7.19 8.74
CA LEU A 69 4.11 -6.61 9.75
C LEU A 69 3.32 -5.82 10.81
N TYR A 70 2.36 -4.99 10.39
CA TYR A 70 1.46 -4.29 11.30
C TYR A 70 0.71 -5.26 12.23
N CYS A 71 0.08 -6.29 11.67
CA CYS A 71 -0.66 -7.29 12.44
C CYS A 71 0.25 -8.01 13.44
N ARG A 72 1.46 -8.40 13.02
CA ARG A 72 2.44 -9.04 13.90
C ARG A 72 2.82 -8.14 15.08
N GLN A 73 3.11 -6.86 14.82
CA GLN A 73 3.48 -5.90 15.86
C GLN A 73 2.32 -5.58 16.82
N ARG A 74 1.08 -5.62 16.32
CA ARG A 74 -0.14 -5.42 17.12
C ARG A 74 -0.67 -6.69 17.76
N GLN A 75 -0.03 -7.84 17.51
CA GLN A 75 -0.47 -9.16 17.97
C GLN A 75 -1.92 -9.45 17.56
N LEU A 76 -2.31 -8.99 16.37
CA LEU A 76 -3.64 -9.25 15.84
C LEU A 76 -3.75 -10.72 15.43
N PRO A 77 -4.93 -11.33 15.65
CA PRO A 77 -5.16 -12.73 15.31
C PRO A 77 -5.06 -12.97 13.80
N GLU A 78 -4.65 -14.18 13.40
CA GLU A 78 -4.33 -14.50 12.00
C GLU A 78 -5.48 -14.29 11.01
N HIS A 79 -6.74 -14.33 11.47
CA HIS A 79 -7.89 -14.02 10.61
C HIS A 79 -7.88 -12.56 10.13
N ALA A 80 -7.31 -11.62 10.91
CA ALA A 80 -7.15 -10.22 10.50
C ALA A 80 -6.13 -10.05 9.34
N LEU A 81 -5.31 -11.07 9.04
CA LEU A 81 -4.44 -11.08 7.86
C LEU A 81 -5.22 -11.33 6.56
N ARG A 82 -6.40 -11.94 6.63
CA ARG A 82 -7.22 -12.33 5.45
C ARG A 82 -8.19 -11.25 4.99
N ASP A 83 -8.58 -10.30 5.84
CA ASP A 83 -9.56 -9.26 5.49
C ASP A 83 -9.09 -8.29 4.39
N LEU A 84 -7.79 -8.27 4.07
CA LEU A 84 -7.26 -7.44 2.99
C LEU A 84 -7.30 -8.10 1.60
N SER A 85 -7.32 -9.44 1.53
CA SER A 85 -7.45 -10.12 0.23
C SER A 85 -8.89 -10.09 -0.29
N ALA A 86 -9.88 -9.94 0.58
CA ALA A 86 -11.30 -9.95 0.21
C ALA A 86 -11.80 -8.65 -0.46
N VAL A 87 -11.02 -7.56 -0.40
CA VAL A 87 -11.36 -6.27 -1.04
C VAL A 87 -10.83 -6.18 -2.48
N ILE A 88 -10.38 -7.30 -3.06
CA ILE A 88 -9.75 -7.40 -4.38
C ILE A 88 -10.53 -8.38 -5.28
N ASN A 89 -11.86 -8.31 -5.26
CA ASN A 89 -12.73 -8.82 -6.33
C ASN A 89 -13.65 -7.70 -6.79
#